data_AF-A0A7D9DAF9-F1
#
_entry.id   AF-A0A7D9DAF9-F1
#
_cell.length_a   1.000
_cell.length_b   1.000
_cell.length_c   1.000
_cell.angle_alpha   90.00
_cell.angle_beta   90.00
_cell.angle_gamma   90.00
#
_symmetry.space_group_name_H-M   'P 1'
#
loop_
_entity.id
_entity.type
_entity.pdbx_description
1 polymer ?
#
loop_
_entity_poly.entity_id
_entity_poly.type
_entity_poly.pdbx_seq_one_letter_code
_entity_poly.pdbx_strand_id
1 'polypeptide(L)'
;MTSVSGCQGGGWTMAMKINGRSSTFKYSSSYWTNKNTHNDDAYGRNGGLDNREYKESSYWRTSFKEICVGMKYGGRLRAFSFSYKASSLYNLIADGNHRHIHVGRAQWKSLISGSSLQRNCNREGFNLRGDSTLSKFKVTVKVRLGIIANQQNDCSTPDSYVGLGAEGGWNYPVDSNWCQPPDKSLNSAGNLAQCSPDNGNKNTKAMAYILVR
;
A
#
# COMPACT_ATOMS: atom_id res chain seq x y z
N MET A 1 13.63 -12.13 15.94
CA MET A 1 12.58 -11.55 15.08
C MET A 1 11.93 -12.69 14.32
N THR A 2 10.60 -12.82 14.39
CA THR A 2 9.84 -13.84 13.65
C THR A 2 10.07 -13.69 12.14
N SER A 3 10.47 -14.77 11.47
CA SER A 3 10.63 -14.80 10.03
C SER A 3 9.29 -14.53 9.33
N VAL A 4 9.24 -13.53 8.45
CA VAL A 4 8.09 -13.28 7.58
C VAL A 4 8.21 -14.21 6.37
N SER A 5 7.33 -15.19 6.25
CA SER A 5 7.28 -16.06 5.05
C SER A 5 7.07 -15.20 3.81
N GLY A 6 8.04 -15.26 2.87
CA GLY A 6 8.12 -14.39 1.70
C GLY A 6 9.23 -13.33 1.73
N CYS A 7 9.80 -13.07 2.91
CA CYS A 7 10.96 -12.20 3.08
C CYS A 7 12.12 -13.04 3.59
N GLN A 8 12.72 -13.80 2.65
CA GLN A 8 13.69 -14.84 2.94
C GLN A 8 14.99 -14.26 3.53
N GLY A 9 15.59 -14.99 4.46
CA GLY A 9 16.78 -14.56 5.22
C GLY A 9 16.48 -13.72 6.46
N GLY A 10 17.48 -13.58 7.33
CA GLY A 10 17.40 -12.77 8.54
C GLY A 10 17.70 -11.27 8.31
N GLY A 11 17.75 -10.50 9.40
CA GLY A 11 18.22 -9.11 9.40
C GLY A 11 17.19 -8.04 9.07
N TRP A 12 15.91 -8.40 8.91
CA TRP A 12 14.85 -7.44 8.62
C TRP A 12 14.58 -6.50 9.79
N THR A 13 14.59 -5.19 9.52
CA THR A 13 14.17 -4.16 10.46
C THR A 13 12.76 -3.69 10.10
N MET A 14 11.82 -3.75 11.05
CA MET A 14 10.46 -3.23 10.85
C MET A 14 10.48 -1.71 10.82
N ALA A 15 9.99 -1.11 9.74
CA ALA A 15 9.95 0.35 9.62
C ALA A 15 8.54 0.92 9.83
N MET A 16 7.50 0.19 9.42
CA MET A 16 6.14 0.69 9.47
C MET A 16 5.09 -0.43 9.47
N LYS A 17 4.03 -0.25 10.26
CA LYS A 17 2.85 -1.12 10.31
C LYS A 17 1.59 -0.28 10.10
N ILE A 18 0.76 -0.65 9.15
CA ILE A 18 -0.38 0.17 8.69
C ILE A 18 -1.66 -0.63 8.80
N ASN A 19 -2.65 -0.11 9.53
CA ASN A 19 -3.95 -0.73 9.61
C ASN A 19 -4.84 -0.16 8.50
N GLY A 20 -5.22 -1.00 7.52
CA GLY A 20 -6.06 -0.57 6.40
C GLY A 20 -7.42 0.00 6.80
N ARG A 21 -7.89 -0.24 8.03
CA ARG A 21 -9.13 0.35 8.58
C ARG A 21 -8.92 1.76 9.14
N SER A 22 -7.68 2.21 9.29
CA SER A 22 -7.30 3.47 9.93
C SER A 22 -6.86 4.52 8.91
N SER A 23 -7.12 5.79 9.21
CA SER A 23 -6.68 6.93 8.40
C SER A 23 -5.27 7.41 8.75
N THR A 24 -4.65 6.91 9.83
CA THR A 24 -3.35 7.35 10.36
C THR A 24 -2.29 7.45 9.27
N PHE A 25 -2.19 6.42 8.43
CA PHE A 25 -1.17 6.33 7.38
C PHE A 25 -1.74 6.34 5.97
N LYS A 26 -2.91 6.95 5.74
CA LYS A 26 -3.40 7.20 4.38
C LYS A 26 -2.38 8.01 3.55
N TYR A 27 -2.54 8.04 2.23
CA TYR A 27 -1.58 8.67 1.32
C TYR A 27 -1.15 10.09 1.75
N SER A 28 -2.13 10.96 2.06
CA SER A 28 -1.91 12.36 2.46
C SER A 28 -1.35 12.55 3.88
N SER A 29 -1.17 11.48 4.65
CA SER A 29 -0.67 11.59 6.02
C SER A 29 0.73 12.20 6.08
N SER A 30 0.94 13.15 6.99
CA SER A 30 2.24 13.76 7.23
C SER A 30 3.26 12.76 7.79
N TYR A 31 2.81 11.62 8.33
CA TYR A 31 3.72 10.55 8.77
C TYR A 31 4.60 10.00 7.64
N TRP A 32 4.21 10.14 6.37
CA TRP A 32 5.07 9.76 5.24
C TRP A 32 6.23 10.75 5.00
N THR A 33 6.05 12.00 5.42
CA THR A 33 6.93 13.13 5.07
C THR A 33 7.56 13.81 6.30
N ASN A 34 7.35 13.28 7.51
CA ASN A 34 7.96 13.75 8.75
C ASN A 34 8.81 12.65 9.41
N LYS A 35 9.58 13.04 10.44
CA LYS A 35 10.40 12.14 11.26
C LYS A 35 9.77 11.87 12.64
N ASN A 36 8.44 11.96 12.72
CA ASN A 36 7.70 11.66 13.95
C ASN A 36 7.44 10.15 14.04
N THR A 37 7.50 9.63 15.25
CA THR A 37 7.13 8.25 15.60
C THR A 37 5.61 8.13 15.77
N HIS A 38 5.11 6.90 15.77
CA HIS A 38 3.72 6.57 16.13
C HIS A 38 3.69 5.22 16.83
N ASN A 39 3.12 5.17 18.03
CA ASN A 39 3.07 3.99 18.92
C ASN A 39 4.45 3.35 19.18
N ASP A 40 5.49 4.18 19.33
CA ASP A 40 6.89 3.75 19.53
C ASP A 40 7.27 3.57 21.01
N ASP A 41 6.37 3.97 21.92
CA ASP A 41 6.47 3.84 23.38
C ASP A 41 6.01 2.48 23.92
N ALA A 42 5.71 1.51 23.04
CA ALA A 42 5.14 0.23 23.41
C ALA A 42 6.19 -0.79 23.92
N TYR A 43 6.95 -0.46 24.99
CA TYR A 43 7.72 -1.39 25.85
C TYR A 43 8.29 -2.65 25.14
N GLY A 44 9.08 -2.47 24.08
CA GLY A 44 9.75 -3.58 23.39
C GLY A 44 8.88 -4.45 22.46
N ARG A 45 7.63 -4.06 22.17
CA ARG A 45 6.72 -4.72 21.20
C ARG A 45 6.83 -4.16 19.77
N ASN A 46 7.87 -3.37 19.52
CA ASN A 46 8.09 -2.59 18.31
C ASN A 46 8.44 -3.46 17.07
N GLY A 47 8.63 -4.78 17.23
CA GLY A 47 9.02 -5.71 16.15
C GLY A 47 8.02 -6.84 15.82
N GLY A 48 6.78 -6.76 16.29
CA GLY A 48 5.77 -7.83 16.14
C GLY A 48 4.88 -7.70 14.90
N LEU A 49 4.47 -8.84 14.33
CA LEU A 49 3.42 -8.97 13.29
C LEU A 49 2.01 -8.95 13.92
N ASP A 50 1.80 -7.97 14.81
CA ASP A 50 0.53 -7.71 15.48
C ASP A 50 -0.37 -6.81 14.60
N ASN A 51 -1.54 -6.47 15.13
CA ASN A 51 -2.53 -5.62 14.45
C ASN A 51 -2.46 -4.15 14.94
N ARG A 52 -1.29 -3.68 15.40
CA ARG A 52 -1.10 -2.31 15.91
C ARG A 52 -0.33 -1.48 14.90
N GLU A 53 -0.84 -0.28 14.62
CA GLU A 53 -0.15 0.71 13.81
C GLU A 53 1.17 1.12 14.45
N TYR A 54 2.19 1.39 13.63
CA TYR A 54 3.53 1.67 14.10
C TYR A 54 4.34 2.41 13.06
N LYS A 55 5.14 3.37 13.54
CA LYS A 55 6.21 4.01 12.78
C LYS A 55 7.33 4.39 13.75
N GLU A 56 8.56 4.04 13.41
CA GLU A 56 9.73 4.24 14.28
C GLU A 56 10.91 4.84 13.52
N SER A 57 11.98 5.13 14.25
CA SER A 57 13.17 5.80 13.74
C SER A 57 13.85 5.10 12.57
N SER A 58 13.72 3.78 12.47
CA SER A 58 14.18 3.00 11.31
C SER A 58 13.60 3.50 9.98
N TYR A 59 12.40 4.08 9.96
CA TYR A 59 11.81 4.66 8.75
C TYR A 59 12.68 5.78 8.14
N TRP A 60 13.39 6.58 8.96
CA TRP A 60 14.23 7.68 8.48
C TRP A 60 15.74 7.54 8.77
N ARG A 61 16.15 6.61 9.63
CA ARG A 61 17.56 6.39 10.01
C ARG A 61 18.20 5.18 9.35
N THR A 62 17.42 4.20 8.88
CA THR A 62 17.97 2.95 8.37
C THR A 62 18.16 3.02 6.85
N SER A 63 19.42 2.95 6.41
CA SER A 63 19.75 2.66 5.01
C SER A 63 19.56 1.18 4.70
N PHE A 64 19.16 0.87 3.47
CA PHE A 64 18.83 -0.50 3.07
C PHE A 64 19.12 -0.75 1.60
N LYS A 65 19.16 -2.03 1.23
CA LYS A 65 19.30 -2.54 -0.14
C LYS A 65 18.11 -3.40 -0.56
N GLU A 66 17.28 -3.81 0.39
CA GLU A 66 16.10 -4.63 0.12
C GLU A 66 14.91 -4.16 0.94
N ILE A 67 13.72 -4.28 0.35
CA ILE A 67 12.45 -3.98 0.99
C ILE A 67 11.62 -5.26 1.01
N CYS A 68 10.99 -5.52 2.14
CA CYS A 68 9.99 -6.57 2.33
C CYS A 68 8.63 -5.91 2.56
N VAL A 69 7.63 -6.34 1.79
CA VAL A 69 6.26 -5.88 1.91
C VAL A 69 5.39 -7.05 2.32
N GLY A 70 4.62 -6.89 3.39
CA GLY A 70 3.71 -7.91 3.90
C GLY A 70 2.30 -7.39 4.10
N MET A 71 1.31 -8.28 3.96
CA MET A 71 -0.08 -8.03 4.34
C MET A 71 -0.65 -9.24 5.09
N LYS A 72 -1.30 -8.96 6.23
CA LYS A 72 -2.05 -9.93 7.01
C LYS A 72 -3.55 -9.71 6.79
N TYR A 73 -4.19 -10.72 6.23
CA TYR A 73 -5.63 -10.74 5.95
C TYR A 73 -6.19 -12.13 6.21
N GLY A 74 -7.37 -12.21 6.85
CA GLY A 74 -7.99 -13.50 7.21
C GLY A 74 -7.09 -14.39 8.07
N GLY A 75 -6.30 -13.79 8.98
CA GLY A 75 -5.34 -14.50 9.83
C GLY A 75 -4.06 -14.96 9.12
N ARG A 76 -3.96 -14.83 7.79
CA ARG A 76 -2.79 -15.24 7.01
C ARG A 76 -1.92 -14.05 6.63
N LEU A 77 -0.63 -14.13 6.95
CA LEU A 77 0.38 -13.19 6.47
C LEU A 77 0.97 -13.70 5.15
N ARG A 78 1.00 -12.83 4.14
CA ARG A 78 1.71 -13.06 2.88
C ARG A 78 2.64 -11.90 2.64
N ALA A 79 3.80 -12.17 2.07
CA ALA A 79 4.80 -11.16 1.82
C ALA A 79 5.66 -11.52 0.61
N PHE A 80 6.38 -10.54 0.09
CA PHE A 80 7.49 -10.71 -0.83
C PHE A 80 8.54 -9.63 -0.55
N SER A 81 9.78 -9.87 -1.00
CA SER A 81 10.84 -8.86 -0.98
C SER A 81 11.38 -8.56 -2.37
N PHE A 82 12.01 -7.39 -2.51
CA PHE A 82 12.65 -6.94 -3.74
C PHE A 82 13.81 -6.00 -3.42
N SER A 83 14.82 -5.99 -4.30
CA SER A 83 15.98 -5.12 -4.15
C SER A 83 15.64 -3.68 -4.50
N TYR A 84 15.96 -2.76 -3.58
CA TYR A 84 15.88 -1.33 -3.79
C TYR A 84 16.83 -0.64 -2.82
N LYS A 85 17.78 0.14 -3.33
CA LYS A 85 18.76 0.85 -2.50
C LYS A 85 18.27 2.26 -2.18
N ALA A 86 18.17 2.60 -0.90
CA ALA A 86 17.92 3.96 -0.45
C ALA A 86 18.58 4.23 0.91
N SER A 87 18.80 5.52 1.20
CA SER A 87 19.34 5.95 2.49
C SER A 87 18.33 5.85 3.64
N SER A 88 17.02 5.90 3.33
CA SER A 88 15.91 5.57 4.23
C SER A 88 14.57 5.57 3.47
N LEU A 89 13.50 5.05 4.08
CA LEU A 89 12.15 5.10 3.48
C LEU A 89 11.65 6.55 3.43
N TYR A 90 12.00 7.36 4.42
CA TYR A 90 11.76 8.80 4.40
C TYR A 90 12.34 9.43 3.13
N ASN A 91 13.62 9.23 2.82
CA ASN A 91 14.25 9.81 1.63
C ASN A 91 13.66 9.27 0.33
N LEU A 92 13.11 8.05 0.36
CA LEU A 92 12.48 7.40 -0.78
C LEU A 92 11.06 7.91 -1.06
N ILE A 93 10.32 8.34 -0.03
CA ILE A 93 8.89 8.62 -0.13
C ILE A 93 8.57 10.12 0.03
N ALA A 94 9.33 10.84 0.86
CA ALA A 94 8.95 12.16 1.36
C ALA A 94 8.85 13.24 0.27
N ASP A 95 9.62 13.12 -0.81
CA ASP A 95 9.60 14.07 -1.93
C ASP A 95 8.37 13.94 -2.85
N GLY A 96 7.54 12.91 -2.65
CA GLY A 96 6.31 12.69 -3.41
C GLY A 96 6.53 12.25 -4.88
N ASN A 97 7.76 11.96 -5.27
CA ASN A 97 8.09 11.54 -6.63
C ASN A 97 7.76 10.07 -6.87
N HIS A 98 7.16 9.77 -8.02
CA HIS A 98 6.93 8.41 -8.47
C HIS A 98 8.26 7.73 -8.77
N ARG A 99 8.41 6.49 -8.32
CA ARG A 99 9.58 5.66 -8.60
C ARG A 99 9.11 4.26 -8.94
N HIS A 100 9.35 3.85 -10.18
CA HIS A 100 8.97 2.53 -10.67
C HIS A 100 9.81 1.42 -10.02
N ILE A 101 9.20 0.25 -9.83
CA ILE A 101 9.87 -1.00 -9.43
C ILE A 101 9.41 -2.11 -10.37
N HIS A 102 10.15 -3.23 -10.43
CA HIS A 102 9.84 -4.35 -11.33
C HIS A 102 9.45 -5.60 -10.52
N VAL A 103 8.37 -5.50 -9.75
CA VAL A 103 7.86 -6.60 -8.92
C VAL A 103 6.75 -7.37 -9.64
N GLY A 104 5.91 -6.64 -10.37
CA GLY A 104 4.88 -7.18 -11.23
C GLY A 104 3.53 -7.40 -10.54
N ARG A 105 2.46 -7.25 -11.33
CA ARG A 105 1.05 -7.38 -10.90
C ARG A 105 0.76 -8.64 -10.09
N ALA A 106 1.30 -9.78 -10.50
CA ALA A 106 1.04 -11.06 -9.86
C ALA A 106 1.54 -11.09 -8.40
N GLN A 107 2.72 -10.51 -8.13
CA GLN A 107 3.29 -10.43 -6.80
C GLN A 107 2.45 -9.53 -5.88
N TRP A 108 2.06 -8.35 -6.36
CA TRP A 108 1.13 -7.49 -5.62
C TRP A 108 -0.18 -8.18 -5.29
N LYS A 109 -0.81 -8.83 -6.28
CA LYS A 109 -2.06 -9.56 -6.06
C LYS A 109 -1.89 -10.72 -5.08
N SER A 110 -0.70 -11.34 -5.01
CA SER A 110 -0.44 -12.47 -4.11
C SER A 110 -0.52 -12.11 -2.62
N LEU A 111 -0.36 -10.84 -2.23
CA LEU A 111 -0.41 -10.37 -0.84
C LEU A 111 -1.77 -10.63 -0.17
N ILE A 112 -2.85 -10.65 -0.95
CA ILE A 112 -4.21 -10.90 -0.46
C ILE A 112 -4.86 -11.97 -1.33
N SER A 113 -5.22 -13.10 -0.71
CA SER A 113 -5.93 -14.18 -1.40
C SER A 113 -7.26 -13.65 -1.96
N GLY A 114 -7.48 -13.85 -3.26
CA GLY A 114 -8.69 -13.35 -3.93
C GLY A 114 -8.72 -11.84 -4.13
N SER A 115 -7.55 -11.16 -4.12
CA SER A 115 -7.46 -9.76 -4.52
C SER A 115 -7.93 -9.55 -5.96
N SER A 116 -8.36 -8.32 -6.25
CA SER A 116 -8.83 -7.93 -7.58
C SER A 116 -8.19 -6.62 -8.03
N LEU A 117 -8.03 -6.44 -9.33
CA LEU A 117 -7.57 -5.19 -9.92
C LEU A 117 -8.20 -5.06 -11.32
N GLN A 118 -8.49 -3.86 -11.79
CA GLN A 118 -8.74 -3.66 -13.22
C GLN A 118 -7.48 -4.01 -14.04
N ARG A 119 -7.65 -4.29 -15.34
CA ARG A 119 -6.63 -5.02 -16.13
C ARG A 119 -5.48 -4.16 -16.63
N ASN A 120 -5.65 -2.84 -16.73
CA ASN A 120 -4.74 -1.93 -17.41
C ASN A 120 -4.07 -0.94 -16.44
N CYS A 121 -3.32 0.02 -16.99
CA CYS A 121 -2.34 0.89 -16.31
C CYS A 121 -1.20 0.15 -15.60
N ASN A 122 -1.51 -0.71 -14.62
CA ASN A 122 -0.56 -1.54 -13.87
C ASN A 122 0.66 -0.77 -13.33
N ARG A 123 0.51 0.52 -13.02
CA ARG A 123 1.62 1.35 -12.53
C ARG A 123 1.97 0.94 -11.11
N GLU A 124 3.19 0.46 -10.91
CA GLU A 124 3.71 0.05 -9.61
C GLU A 124 4.86 0.92 -9.10
N GLY A 125 5.16 0.78 -7.81
CA GLY A 125 6.26 1.45 -7.13
C GLY A 125 5.81 2.43 -6.06
N PHE A 126 6.54 3.54 -5.91
CA PHE A 126 6.36 4.52 -4.84
C PHE A 126 5.56 5.74 -5.29
N ASN A 127 4.81 6.37 -4.38
CA ASN A 127 4.07 7.63 -4.62
C ASN A 127 3.17 7.63 -5.87
N LEU A 128 2.38 6.56 -6.00
CA LEU A 128 1.48 6.31 -7.11
C LEU A 128 0.26 7.23 -7.06
N ARG A 129 -0.09 7.80 -8.22
CA ARG A 129 -1.27 8.62 -8.47
C ARG A 129 -1.63 8.56 -9.95
N GLY A 130 -2.88 8.87 -10.28
CA GLY A 130 -3.30 9.08 -11.66
C GLY A 130 -2.73 10.36 -12.28
N ASP A 131 -2.64 10.37 -13.61
CA ASP A 131 -2.11 11.50 -14.37
C ASP A 131 -3.11 12.64 -14.56
N SER A 132 -4.42 12.34 -14.43
CA SER A 132 -5.45 13.36 -14.61
C SER A 132 -5.39 14.41 -13.51
N THR A 133 -5.22 15.67 -13.92
CA THR A 133 -5.35 16.87 -13.08
C THR A 133 -6.80 17.40 -13.04
N LEU A 134 -7.69 16.86 -13.88
CA LEU A 134 -9.04 17.36 -14.05
C LEU A 134 -9.87 17.13 -12.78
N SER A 135 -10.26 18.24 -12.15
CA SER A 135 -10.89 18.28 -10.84
C SER A 135 -12.34 17.80 -10.81
N LYS A 136 -13.02 17.72 -11.97
CA LYS A 136 -14.47 17.53 -12.05
C LYS A 136 -14.95 16.09 -11.83
N PHE A 137 -14.09 15.07 -11.98
CA PHE A 137 -14.46 13.66 -11.80
C PHE A 137 -13.49 12.90 -10.87
N LYS A 138 -12.96 13.59 -9.84
CA LYS A 138 -11.86 13.12 -8.96
C LYS A 138 -12.20 11.84 -8.18
N VAL A 139 -12.05 10.69 -8.82
CA VAL A 139 -12.10 9.36 -8.20
C VAL A 139 -10.82 8.58 -8.46
N THR A 140 -9.65 9.24 -8.45
CA THR A 140 -8.38 8.52 -8.59
C THR A 140 -7.88 8.02 -7.25
N VAL A 141 -7.31 6.83 -7.26
CA VAL A 141 -6.58 6.26 -6.14
C VAL A 141 -5.16 6.78 -6.09
N LYS A 142 -4.65 6.92 -4.87
CA LYS A 142 -3.25 7.23 -4.60
C LYS A 142 -2.70 6.20 -3.63
N VAL A 143 -1.45 5.78 -3.81
CA VAL A 143 -0.82 4.73 -2.99
C VAL A 143 0.66 5.06 -2.78
N ARG A 144 1.17 4.94 -1.55
CA ARG A 144 2.57 5.27 -1.24
C ARG A 144 3.54 4.18 -1.70
N LEU A 145 3.13 2.92 -1.62
CA LEU A 145 3.86 1.78 -2.14
C LEU A 145 2.85 0.70 -2.59
N GLY A 146 2.85 0.32 -3.86
CA GLY A 146 1.86 -0.64 -4.36
C GLY A 146 1.83 -0.79 -5.87
N ILE A 147 0.64 -1.13 -6.36
CA ILE A 147 0.22 -1.06 -7.75
C ILE A 147 -1.15 -0.39 -7.85
N ILE A 148 -1.32 0.49 -8.83
CA ILE A 148 -2.61 1.08 -9.20
C ILE A 148 -3.01 0.64 -10.61
N ALA A 149 -4.31 0.53 -10.85
CA ALA A 149 -4.87 0.04 -12.12
C ALA A 149 -6.21 0.70 -12.44
N ASN A 150 -6.58 0.66 -13.71
CA ASN A 150 -7.88 1.03 -14.27
C ASN A 150 -8.22 0.12 -15.48
N GLN A 151 -9.33 0.42 -16.13
CA GLN A 151 -9.80 -0.21 -17.36
C GLN A 151 -9.28 0.48 -18.64
N GLN A 152 -8.83 1.74 -18.58
CA GLN A 152 -8.28 2.45 -19.74
C GLN A 152 -6.85 2.02 -20.06
N ASN A 153 -6.40 2.26 -21.30
CA ASN A 153 -5.03 1.92 -21.72
C ASN A 153 -3.96 2.89 -21.17
N ASP A 154 -4.38 3.98 -20.54
CA ASP A 154 -3.54 4.98 -19.88
C ASP A 154 -3.68 4.91 -18.34
N CYS A 155 -2.88 5.70 -17.62
CA CYS A 155 -2.91 5.80 -16.16
C CYS A 155 -3.54 7.13 -15.67
N SER A 156 -4.48 7.71 -16.41
CA SER A 156 -5.09 9.00 -16.06
C SER A 156 -6.06 8.88 -14.89
N THR A 157 -6.89 7.81 -14.89
CA THR A 157 -7.97 7.61 -13.91
C THR A 157 -7.91 6.25 -13.20
N PRO A 158 -6.77 5.88 -12.57
CA PRO A 158 -6.64 4.67 -11.76
C PRO A 158 -7.60 4.72 -10.59
N ASP A 159 -8.43 3.69 -10.46
CA ASP A 159 -9.48 3.56 -9.46
C ASP A 159 -9.49 2.20 -8.75
N SER A 160 -8.51 1.34 -9.05
CA SER A 160 -8.15 0.13 -8.31
C SER A 160 -6.72 0.19 -7.77
N TYR A 161 -6.44 -0.48 -6.65
CA TYR A 161 -5.08 -0.70 -6.16
C TYR A 161 -4.92 -1.97 -5.33
N VAL A 162 -3.66 -2.43 -5.21
CA VAL A 162 -3.17 -3.22 -4.09
C VAL A 162 -1.94 -2.52 -3.53
N GLY A 163 -1.94 -2.18 -2.24
CA GLY A 163 -0.79 -1.48 -1.66
C GLY A 163 -1.02 -0.88 -0.29
N LEU A 164 -0.08 -0.02 0.09
CA LEU A 164 0.08 0.60 1.41
C LEU A 164 0.07 2.12 1.28
N GLY A 165 -0.49 2.79 2.29
CA GLY A 165 -0.64 4.23 2.29
C GLY A 165 -1.58 4.72 1.20
N ALA A 166 -2.73 4.07 1.09
CA ALA A 166 -3.72 4.35 0.06
C ALA A 166 -4.72 5.45 0.48
N GLU A 167 -5.30 6.12 -0.51
CA GLU A 167 -6.38 7.10 -0.36
C GLU A 167 -7.18 7.25 -1.67
N GLY A 168 -8.46 7.59 -1.59
CA GLY A 168 -9.33 7.87 -2.73
C GLY A 168 -10.11 6.65 -3.25
N GLY A 169 -10.68 6.79 -4.45
CA GLY A 169 -11.36 5.72 -5.16
C GLY A 169 -12.82 5.44 -4.77
N TRP A 170 -13.59 6.37 -4.18
CA TRP A 170 -14.93 6.04 -3.67
C TRP A 170 -16.10 6.95 -4.05
N ASN A 171 -15.91 7.86 -4.99
CA ASN A 171 -16.91 8.89 -5.30
C ASN A 171 -17.58 8.69 -6.68
N TYR A 172 -18.00 7.46 -6.99
CA TYR A 172 -18.87 7.23 -8.15
C TYR A 172 -20.35 7.50 -7.79
N PRO A 173 -21.15 8.04 -8.71
CA PRO A 173 -22.58 8.23 -8.51
C PRO A 173 -23.28 6.94 -8.07
N VAL A 174 -24.20 7.09 -7.11
CA VAL A 174 -24.81 5.98 -6.36
C VAL A 174 -25.67 5.03 -7.22
N ASP A 175 -26.03 5.41 -8.44
CA ASP A 175 -26.84 4.64 -9.39
C ASP A 175 -26.05 3.55 -10.16
N SER A 176 -24.71 3.55 -10.07
CA SER A 176 -23.86 2.60 -10.79
C SER A 176 -23.52 1.35 -9.97
N ASN A 177 -24.48 0.44 -9.78
CA ASN A 177 -24.28 -0.81 -9.01
C ASN A 177 -23.08 -1.67 -9.49
N TRP A 178 -22.66 -1.55 -10.77
CA TRP A 178 -21.53 -2.28 -11.34
C TRP A 178 -20.15 -1.68 -10.99
N CYS A 179 -20.09 -0.40 -10.61
CA CYS A 179 -18.87 0.38 -10.37
C CYS A 179 -18.79 0.82 -8.89
N GLN A 180 -19.25 -0.07 -7.99
CA GLN A 180 -19.23 0.16 -6.56
C GLN A 180 -18.73 -1.09 -5.82
N PRO A 181 -17.68 -0.96 -5.01
CA PRO A 181 -17.30 -2.03 -4.09
C PRO A 181 -18.29 -2.19 -2.93
N PRO A 182 -18.29 -3.36 -2.28
CA PRO A 182 -19.31 -3.72 -1.29
C PRO A 182 -19.26 -2.91 0.00
N ASP A 183 -18.11 -2.32 0.33
CA ASP A 183 -17.89 -1.52 1.56
C ASP A 183 -17.23 -0.21 1.14
N LYS A 184 -17.91 0.94 1.30
CA LYS A 184 -17.47 2.28 0.88
C LYS A 184 -16.48 2.98 1.83
N SER A 185 -16.11 2.34 2.93
CA SER A 185 -15.24 2.98 3.91
C SER A 185 -13.80 3.13 3.39
N LEU A 186 -13.06 4.06 3.98
CA LEU A 186 -11.64 4.24 3.68
C LEU A 186 -10.87 2.92 3.76
N ASN A 187 -9.85 2.79 2.91
CA ASN A 187 -8.88 1.71 2.97
C ASN A 187 -7.50 2.31 2.74
N SER A 188 -6.66 2.28 3.77
CA SER A 188 -5.30 2.83 3.71
C SER A 188 -4.25 1.77 3.42
N ALA A 189 -4.59 0.49 3.50
CA ALA A 189 -3.71 -0.61 3.17
C ALA A 189 -4.51 -1.89 2.87
N GLY A 190 -4.28 -2.46 1.69
CA GLY A 190 -4.96 -3.66 1.25
C GLY A 190 -5.28 -3.59 -0.24
N ASN A 191 -6.51 -3.95 -0.61
CA ASN A 191 -6.97 -4.00 -1.98
C ASN A 191 -8.31 -3.28 -2.17
N LEU A 192 -8.34 -2.29 -3.07
CA LEU A 192 -9.55 -1.68 -3.61
C LEU A 192 -9.67 -2.04 -5.08
N ALA A 193 -10.85 -2.47 -5.51
CA ALA A 193 -11.12 -2.73 -6.92
C ALA A 193 -12.57 -2.47 -7.28
N GLN A 194 -12.80 -1.85 -8.43
CA GLN A 194 -14.13 -1.49 -8.91
C GLN A 194 -14.18 -1.37 -10.42
N CYS A 195 -15.39 -1.21 -10.96
CA CYS A 195 -15.63 -0.85 -12.35
C CYS A 195 -15.05 -1.90 -13.31
N SER A 196 -15.55 -3.13 -13.17
CA SER A 196 -15.15 -4.33 -13.94
C SER A 196 -13.72 -4.81 -13.69
N PRO A 197 -13.31 -5.04 -12.43
CA PRO A 197 -11.99 -5.58 -12.13
C PRO A 197 -11.97 -7.11 -12.36
N ASP A 198 -10.77 -7.69 -12.41
CA ASP A 198 -10.55 -9.07 -12.83
C ASP A 198 -11.08 -10.18 -11.89
N ASN A 199 -11.59 -9.82 -10.71
CA ASN A 199 -12.07 -10.74 -9.68
C ASN A 199 -13.18 -10.09 -8.82
N GLY A 200 -14.04 -9.30 -9.47
CA GLY A 200 -15.18 -8.60 -8.86
C GLY A 200 -14.78 -7.42 -7.97
N ASN A 201 -15.75 -6.57 -7.63
CA ASN A 201 -15.46 -5.38 -6.83
C ASN A 201 -15.03 -5.78 -5.41
N LYS A 202 -13.97 -5.14 -4.88
CA LYS A 202 -13.36 -5.44 -3.58
C LYS A 202 -13.04 -4.17 -2.81
N ASN A 203 -13.16 -4.23 -1.49
CA ASN A 203 -12.52 -3.27 -0.59
C ASN A 203 -11.99 -3.98 0.65
N THR A 204 -10.92 -4.73 0.42
CA THR A 204 -10.30 -5.61 1.39
C THR A 204 -9.24 -4.86 2.17
N LYS A 205 -9.44 -4.74 3.48
CA LYS A 205 -8.52 -4.03 4.38
C LYS A 205 -7.60 -5.04 5.04
N ALA A 206 -6.30 -4.80 4.98
CA ALA A 206 -5.27 -5.65 5.56
C ALA A 206 -4.47 -4.89 6.61
N MET A 207 -3.82 -5.63 7.50
CA MET A 207 -2.71 -5.09 8.28
C MET A 207 -1.45 -5.22 7.43
N ALA A 208 -0.80 -4.11 7.09
CA ALA A 208 0.34 -4.11 6.18
C ALA A 208 1.64 -3.75 6.90
N TYR A 209 2.76 -4.25 6.37
CA TYR A 209 4.07 -4.17 6.99
C TYR A 209 5.11 -3.76 5.95
N ILE A 210 6.01 -2.86 6.33
CA ILE A 210 7.20 -2.51 5.56
C ILE A 210 8.42 -2.83 6.41
N LEU A 211 9.27 -3.72 5.92
CA LEU A 211 10.56 -4.05 6.53
C LEU A 211 11.70 -3.75 5.55
N VAL A 212 12.87 -3.46 6.08
CA VAL A 212 14.06 -3.11 5.30
C VAL A 212 15.31 -3.83 5.81
N ARG A 213 16.28 -4.09 4.93
CA ARG A 213 17.62 -4.58 5.28
C ARG A 213 18.70 -4.10 4.31
#